data_AF-A0A414FU31-F1
#
_entry.id   AF-A0A414FU31-F1
#
_cell.length_a   1.000
_cell.length_b   1.000
_cell.length_c   1.000
_cell.angle_alpha   90.00
_cell.angle_beta   90.00
_cell.angle_gamma   90.00
#
_symmetry.space_group_name_H-M   'P 1'
#
loop_
_entity.id
_entity.type
_entity.pdbx_description
1 polymer ?
#
loop_
_entity_poly.entity_id
_entity_poly.type
_entity_poly.pdbx_seq_one_letter_code
_entity_poly.pdbx_strand_id
1 'polypeptide(L)'
;SAEKQPIKLSWRKIECLHECLQLNIDPETYDDKYSRESPDFVFSNNDKSIGVEVVECYPSVRKCKTKNAVEQESFEKKICNEFKKNKYLETITETEKLNIIIYRKYPKKKKRGTVQEVCHELEDLLRSWYQKTNPQSERNYISYIRVSKTTCCNVIYFNSASRCIPVNWDDIKFCIEKKEKKYKDYCENVKCDEYWLCICLPFEENRNMNIIDYNGKENESMNFLSQCSFSRICITPDLLGRNINWIKEGD
;
A
#
# COMPACT_ATOMS: atom_id res chain seq x y z
N SER A 1 26.71 23.83 -8.74
CA SER A 1 26.53 22.48 -9.28
C SER A 1 27.09 21.52 -8.25
N ALA A 2 26.25 20.73 -7.58
CA ALA A 2 26.69 19.77 -6.57
C ALA A 2 26.31 18.38 -7.07
N GLU A 3 27.32 17.64 -7.53
CA GLU A 3 27.21 16.23 -7.89
C GLU A 3 26.83 15.43 -6.63
N LYS A 4 25.72 14.70 -6.72
CA LYS A 4 25.39 13.66 -5.74
C LYS A 4 26.31 12.47 -6.01
N GLN A 5 27.32 12.28 -5.16
CA GLN A 5 28.07 11.03 -5.14
C GLN A 5 27.14 9.88 -4.71
N PRO A 6 27.12 8.76 -5.45
CA PRO A 6 26.41 7.56 -5.02
C PRO A 6 27.05 7.01 -3.73
N ILE A 7 26.21 6.50 -2.84
CA ILE A 7 26.63 5.90 -1.57
C ILE A 7 27.46 4.65 -1.89
N LYS A 8 28.79 4.77 -1.82
CA LYS A 8 29.72 3.64 -1.87
C LYS A 8 29.53 2.81 -0.60
N LEU A 9 28.82 1.68 -0.70
CA LEU A 9 28.94 0.60 0.28
C LEU A 9 30.41 0.16 0.31
N SER A 10 31.02 0.24 1.50
CA SER A 10 32.41 -0.14 1.76
C SER A 10 32.65 -1.61 1.35
N TRP A 11 33.64 -1.84 0.47
CA TRP A 11 34.09 -3.16 -0.01
C TRP A 11 34.24 -4.23 1.09
N ARG A 12 34.60 -3.83 2.31
CA ARG A 12 34.70 -4.74 3.48
C ARG A 12 33.40 -5.47 3.83
N LYS A 13 32.23 -4.89 3.51
CA LYS A 13 30.94 -5.55 3.76
C LYS A 13 30.59 -6.59 2.69
N ILE A 14 31.12 -6.44 1.48
CA ILE A 14 30.87 -7.35 0.35
C ILE A 14 31.70 -8.64 0.52
N GLU A 15 32.93 -8.54 1.02
CA GLU A 15 33.79 -9.71 1.32
C GLU A 15 33.14 -10.67 2.33
N CYS A 16 32.48 -10.14 3.38
CA CYS A 16 31.77 -10.96 4.37
C CYS A 16 30.55 -11.70 3.79
N LEU A 17 29.93 -11.19 2.74
CA LEU A 17 28.79 -11.84 2.07
C LEU A 17 29.25 -12.87 1.05
N HIS A 18 30.42 -12.67 0.43
CA HIS A 18 30.98 -13.55 -0.58
C HIS A 18 31.35 -14.94 -0.01
N GLU A 19 31.96 -15.01 1.17
CA GLU A 19 32.26 -16.29 1.84
C GLU A 19 30.99 -17.08 2.20
N CYS A 20 29.87 -16.40 2.48
CA CYS A 20 28.61 -17.05 2.85
C CYS A 20 27.81 -17.58 1.66
N LEU A 21 28.03 -17.06 0.44
CA LEU A 21 27.12 -17.27 -0.69
C LEU A 21 27.75 -17.97 -1.91
N GLN A 22 29.06 -18.25 -1.92
CA GLN A 22 29.76 -18.85 -3.07
C GLN A 22 29.42 -18.17 -4.42
N LEU A 23 29.19 -16.86 -4.40
CA LEU A 23 28.88 -16.10 -5.61
C LEU A 23 30.19 -15.81 -6.32
N ASN A 24 30.45 -16.43 -7.48
CA ASN A 24 31.56 -16.03 -8.35
C ASN A 24 31.29 -14.63 -8.91
N ILE A 25 31.72 -13.59 -8.19
CA ILE A 25 31.62 -12.19 -8.62
C ILE A 25 33.00 -11.79 -9.14
N ASP A 26 33.10 -11.57 -10.45
CA ASP A 26 34.31 -11.05 -11.10
C ASP A 26 34.47 -9.55 -10.82
N PRO A 27 35.50 -9.12 -10.06
CA PRO A 27 35.71 -7.73 -9.66
C PRO A 27 35.99 -6.79 -10.84
N GLU A 28 36.48 -7.30 -11.98
CA GLU A 28 36.81 -6.48 -13.15
C GLU A 28 35.58 -6.11 -14.00
N THR A 29 34.45 -6.79 -13.78
CA THR A 29 33.19 -6.53 -14.49
C THR A 29 32.28 -5.50 -13.82
N TYR A 30 32.74 -4.91 -12.70
CA TYR A 30 31.91 -4.15 -11.78
C TYR A 30 31.54 -2.73 -12.27
N ASP A 31 32.25 -2.15 -13.26
CA ASP A 31 32.05 -0.74 -13.65
C ASP A 31 31.16 -0.51 -14.88
N ASP A 32 31.15 -1.41 -15.88
CA ASP A 32 30.43 -1.14 -17.14
C ASP A 32 28.95 -1.59 -17.15
N LYS A 33 28.55 -2.52 -16.29
CA LYS A 33 27.14 -3.00 -16.20
C LYS A 33 26.17 -1.94 -15.64
N TYR A 34 26.67 -0.92 -14.95
CA TYR A 34 25.86 0.20 -14.45
C TYR A 34 25.72 1.37 -15.44
N SER A 35 26.38 1.30 -16.61
CA SER A 35 26.19 2.29 -17.69
C SER A 35 24.86 2.10 -18.43
N ARG A 36 24.25 0.92 -18.33
CA ARG A 36 23.03 0.53 -19.04
C ARG A 36 21.98 0.02 -18.05
N GLU A 37 20.74 0.39 -18.30
CA GLU A 37 19.60 -0.01 -17.47
C GLU A 37 19.40 -1.53 -17.51
N SER A 38 19.51 -2.20 -16.37
CA SER A 38 19.38 -3.66 -16.22
C SER A 38 18.59 -4.00 -14.95
N PRO A 39 18.04 -5.21 -14.81
CA PRO A 39 17.38 -5.63 -13.57
C PRO A 39 18.35 -5.56 -12.38
N ASP A 40 17.87 -5.13 -11.22
CA ASP A 40 18.67 -5.07 -9.98
C ASP A 40 19.34 -6.41 -9.62
N PHE A 41 18.65 -7.54 -9.87
CA PHE A 41 19.18 -8.89 -9.64
C PHE A 41 18.88 -9.81 -10.82
N VAL A 42 19.79 -10.76 -11.07
CA VAL A 42 19.60 -11.82 -12.05
C VAL A 42 19.88 -13.15 -11.37
N PHE A 43 18.90 -14.03 -11.39
CA PHE A 43 19.03 -15.39 -10.88
C PHE A 43 18.95 -16.35 -12.06
N SER A 44 19.89 -17.28 -12.17
CA SER A 44 19.84 -18.32 -13.19
C SER A 44 20.13 -19.68 -12.60
N ASN A 45 19.49 -20.69 -13.17
CA ASN A 45 19.96 -22.06 -13.12
C ASN A 45 20.32 -22.49 -14.56
N ASN A 46 20.68 -23.76 -14.75
CA ASN A 46 21.12 -24.26 -16.06
C ASN A 46 20.04 -24.19 -17.15
N ASP A 47 18.76 -24.05 -16.77
CA ASP A 47 17.62 -24.16 -17.70
C ASP A 47 16.82 -22.86 -17.84
N LYS A 48 16.87 -21.98 -16.84
CA LYS A 48 16.04 -20.77 -16.73
C LYS A 48 16.75 -19.64 -16.00
N SER A 49 16.31 -18.42 -16.30
CA SER A 49 16.83 -17.17 -15.77
C SER A 49 15.71 -16.18 -15.46
N ILE A 50 15.86 -15.44 -14.37
CA ILE A 50 14.88 -14.49 -13.85
C ILE A 50 15.61 -13.17 -13.57
N GLY A 51 15.15 -12.10 -14.23
CA GLY A 51 15.55 -10.74 -13.91
C GLY A 51 14.59 -10.14 -12.89
N VAL A 52 15.08 -9.70 -11.73
CA VAL A 52 14.26 -9.10 -10.67
C VAL A 52 14.61 -7.63 -10.55
N GLU A 53 13.60 -6.78 -10.76
CA GLU A 53 13.69 -5.35 -10.53
C GLU A 53 13.03 -4.97 -9.21
N VAL A 54 13.68 -4.11 -8.43
CA VAL A 54 13.18 -3.63 -7.14
C VAL A 54 12.83 -2.14 -7.21
N VAL A 55 11.74 -1.78 -6.57
CA VAL A 55 11.36 -0.38 -6.39
C VAL A 55 10.82 -0.14 -4.99
N GLU A 56 11.38 0.85 -4.31
CA GLU A 56 10.79 1.36 -3.07
C GLU A 56 9.66 2.34 -3.42
N CYS A 57 8.47 2.07 -2.88
CA CYS A 57 7.31 2.93 -3.01
C CYS A 57 7.11 3.70 -1.71
N TYR A 58 7.39 5.01 -1.75
CA TYR A 58 7.12 5.95 -0.66
C TYR A 58 6.00 6.93 -1.01
N PRO A 59 4.72 6.53 -0.83
CA PRO A 59 3.59 7.42 -1.01
C PRO A 59 3.72 8.75 -0.26
N SER A 60 4.30 8.78 0.95
CA SER A 60 4.30 9.97 1.81
C SER A 60 5.16 11.13 1.31
N VAL A 61 6.31 10.86 0.70
CA VAL A 61 7.29 11.89 0.27
C VAL A 61 7.22 12.20 -1.23
N ARG A 62 6.19 11.68 -1.93
CA ARG A 62 6.03 11.86 -3.37
C ARG A 62 5.72 13.32 -3.71
N LYS A 63 6.67 14.01 -4.36
CA LYS A 63 6.63 15.44 -4.74
C LYS A 63 5.37 15.90 -5.48
N CYS A 64 4.61 15.00 -6.12
CA CYS A 64 3.38 15.35 -6.84
C CYS A 64 2.12 15.41 -5.94
N LYS A 65 2.17 15.01 -4.67
CA LYS A 65 1.01 15.14 -3.77
C LYS A 65 0.66 16.60 -3.48
N THR A 66 1.61 17.53 -3.56
CA THR A 66 1.34 18.95 -3.25
C THR A 66 0.37 19.65 -4.19
N LYS A 67 0.10 19.14 -5.40
CA LYS A 67 -0.88 19.76 -6.31
C LYS A 67 -2.33 19.24 -6.16
N ASN A 68 -2.52 18.01 -5.68
CA ASN A 68 -3.87 17.39 -5.56
C ASN A 68 -4.23 16.90 -4.14
N ALA A 69 -3.32 16.94 -3.16
CA ALA A 69 -3.60 16.45 -1.80
C ALA A 69 -4.60 17.33 -1.03
N VAL A 70 -4.78 18.58 -1.45
CA VAL A 70 -5.77 19.49 -0.85
C VAL A 70 -7.21 19.05 -1.21
N GLU A 71 -7.39 18.28 -2.31
CA GLU A 71 -8.71 17.91 -2.84
C GLU A 71 -9.05 16.41 -2.77
N GLN A 72 -8.10 15.51 -2.55
CA GLN A 72 -8.44 14.09 -2.32
C GLN A 72 -8.93 13.88 -0.89
N GLU A 73 -10.24 14.04 -0.71
CA GLU A 73 -10.94 13.62 0.49
C GLU A 73 -10.72 12.13 0.75
N SER A 74 -10.02 11.79 1.84
CA SER A 74 -9.82 10.39 2.22
C SER A 74 -11.17 9.70 2.41
N PHE A 75 -11.25 8.41 2.11
CA PHE A 75 -12.49 7.66 2.31
C PHE A 75 -13.04 7.74 3.74
N GLU A 76 -12.16 7.75 4.73
CA GLU A 76 -12.54 7.95 6.13
C GLU A 76 -13.17 9.32 6.35
N LYS A 77 -12.64 10.36 5.72
CA LYS A 77 -13.22 11.71 5.74
C LYS A 77 -14.57 11.75 5.02
N LYS A 78 -14.74 11.03 3.89
CA LYS A 78 -16.03 10.86 3.21
C LYS A 78 -17.07 10.20 4.13
N ILE A 79 -16.70 9.14 4.83
CA ILE A 79 -17.57 8.47 5.82
C ILE A 79 -17.95 9.44 6.94
N CYS A 80 -16.98 10.14 7.53
CA CYS A 80 -17.25 11.08 8.61
C CYS A 80 -18.17 12.21 8.15
N ASN A 81 -17.96 12.74 6.95
CA ASN A 81 -18.77 13.83 6.39
C ASN A 81 -20.16 13.39 5.97
N GLU A 82 -20.31 12.17 5.47
CA GLU A 82 -21.63 11.61 5.17
C GLU A 82 -22.40 11.29 6.45
N PHE A 83 -21.74 10.69 7.44
CA PHE A 83 -22.38 10.36 8.71
C PHE A 83 -22.77 11.59 9.54
N LYS A 84 -22.10 12.73 9.36
CA LYS A 84 -22.53 14.01 9.98
C LYS A 84 -23.92 14.46 9.55
N LYS A 85 -24.43 14.00 8.39
CA LYS A 85 -25.78 14.29 7.88
C LYS A 85 -26.81 13.22 8.29
N ASN A 86 -26.42 12.26 9.12
CA ASN A 86 -27.26 11.15 9.49
C ASN A 86 -28.41 11.60 10.41
N LYS A 87 -29.66 11.32 10.02
CA LYS A 87 -30.86 11.73 10.78
C LYS A 87 -30.89 11.19 12.21
N TYR A 88 -30.39 9.97 12.42
CA TYR A 88 -30.35 9.38 13.75
C TYR A 88 -29.33 10.12 14.64
N LEU A 89 -28.15 10.41 14.11
CA LEU A 89 -27.15 11.24 14.81
C LEU A 89 -27.73 12.61 15.17
N GLU A 90 -28.39 13.29 14.22
CA GLU A 90 -29.04 14.58 14.49
C GLU A 90 -30.04 14.49 15.65
N THR A 91 -30.91 13.47 15.61
CA THR A 91 -31.94 13.24 16.64
C THR A 91 -31.33 13.05 18.03
N ILE A 92 -30.34 12.16 18.18
CA ILE A 92 -29.76 11.88 19.52
C ILE A 92 -28.80 12.97 20.00
N THR A 93 -28.45 13.93 19.14
CA THR A 93 -27.52 15.02 19.46
C THR A 93 -28.15 16.40 19.44
N GLU A 94 -29.48 16.48 19.50
CA GLU A 94 -30.22 17.73 19.55
C GLU A 94 -29.77 18.60 20.74
N THR A 95 -29.72 17.99 21.93
CA THR A 95 -29.40 18.66 23.20
C THR A 95 -27.93 18.53 23.63
N GLU A 96 -27.25 17.47 23.19
CA GLU A 96 -25.90 17.14 23.61
C GLU A 96 -25.08 16.67 22.41
N LYS A 97 -23.81 17.10 22.32
CA LYS A 97 -22.96 16.72 21.20
C LYS A 97 -22.08 15.53 21.55
N LEU A 98 -21.71 14.74 20.55
CA LEU A 98 -20.94 13.51 20.72
C LEU A 98 -19.57 13.58 20.06
N ASN A 99 -18.58 13.03 20.74
CA ASN A 99 -17.27 12.71 20.21
C ASN A 99 -17.22 11.19 19.96
N ILE A 100 -17.21 10.82 18.68
CA ILE A 100 -17.29 9.44 18.19
C ILE A 100 -15.95 9.07 17.56
N ILE A 101 -15.24 8.16 18.21
CA ILE A 101 -13.97 7.61 17.73
C ILE A 101 -14.24 6.23 17.13
N ILE A 102 -13.94 6.07 15.84
CA ILE A 102 -14.18 4.85 15.08
C ILE A 102 -12.90 4.01 15.04
N TYR A 103 -13.01 2.75 15.47
CA TYR A 103 -11.93 1.77 15.35
C TYR A 103 -12.22 0.86 14.17
N ARG A 104 -11.41 0.98 13.12
CA ARG A 104 -11.63 0.27 11.86
C ARG A 104 -11.43 -1.24 12.03
N LYS A 105 -12.21 -2.02 11.27
CA LYS A 105 -11.96 -3.43 11.00
C LYS A 105 -11.53 -3.55 9.55
N TYR A 106 -10.39 -4.17 9.31
CA TYR A 106 -10.02 -4.54 7.94
C TYR A 106 -10.53 -5.96 7.69
N PRO A 107 -11.53 -6.15 6.81
CA PRO A 107 -12.05 -7.47 6.52
C PRO A 107 -10.96 -8.34 5.90
N LYS A 108 -11.02 -9.66 6.15
CA LYS A 108 -10.12 -10.64 5.48
C LYS A 108 -10.35 -10.68 3.96
N LYS A 109 -11.55 -10.27 3.49
CA LYS A 109 -11.89 -10.18 2.07
C LYS A 109 -11.40 -8.83 1.52
N LYS A 110 -10.77 -8.84 0.33
CA LYS A 110 -10.14 -7.68 -0.34
C LYS A 110 -11.08 -6.53 -0.73
N LYS A 111 -12.39 -6.62 -0.47
CA LYS A 111 -13.38 -5.63 -0.93
C LYS A 111 -13.56 -4.52 0.10
N ARG A 112 -13.36 -3.27 -0.33
CA ARG A 112 -13.69 -2.08 0.44
C ARG A 112 -15.21 -1.94 0.55
N GLY A 113 -15.74 -1.68 1.75
CA GLY A 113 -17.13 -1.28 1.90
C GLY A 113 -17.41 0.06 1.22
N THR A 114 -18.64 0.26 0.77
CA THR A 114 -19.14 1.57 0.32
C THR A 114 -19.28 2.52 1.51
N VAL A 115 -19.36 3.83 1.24
CA VAL A 115 -19.59 4.83 2.31
C VAL A 115 -20.89 4.52 3.06
N GLN A 116 -21.94 4.14 2.34
CA GLN A 116 -23.27 3.83 2.88
C GLN A 116 -23.25 2.60 3.77
N GLU A 117 -22.58 1.52 3.37
CA GLU A 117 -22.45 0.31 4.19
C GLU A 117 -21.73 0.61 5.52
N VAL A 118 -20.65 1.40 5.48
CA VAL A 118 -19.91 1.78 6.69
C VAL A 118 -20.74 2.73 7.56
N CYS A 119 -21.48 3.67 6.96
CA CYS A 119 -22.39 4.56 7.69
C CYS A 119 -23.54 3.78 8.35
N HIS A 120 -24.08 2.75 7.69
CA HIS A 120 -25.13 1.90 8.25
C HIS A 120 -24.63 1.11 9.48
N GLU A 121 -23.46 0.47 9.36
CA GLU A 121 -22.82 -0.22 10.49
C GLU A 121 -22.51 0.75 11.65
N LEU A 122 -22.06 1.98 11.33
CA LEU A 122 -21.82 3.02 12.33
C LEU A 122 -23.11 3.48 13.03
N GLU A 123 -24.21 3.61 12.31
CA GLU A 123 -25.52 3.95 12.89
C GLU A 123 -25.99 2.87 13.87
N ASP A 124 -25.91 1.60 13.49
CA ASP A 124 -26.32 0.47 14.34
C ASP A 124 -25.47 0.39 15.62
N LEU A 125 -24.16 0.60 15.52
CA LEU A 125 -23.28 0.69 16.68
C LEU A 125 -23.62 1.87 17.59
N LEU A 126 -23.96 3.02 17.01
CA LEU A 126 -24.36 4.21 17.76
C LEU A 126 -25.73 4.01 18.45
N ARG A 127 -26.68 3.37 17.76
CA ARG A 127 -27.98 2.97 18.33
C ARG A 127 -27.81 2.06 19.53
N SER A 128 -26.97 1.04 19.37
CA SER A 128 -26.65 0.08 20.42
C SER A 128 -26.02 0.75 21.64
N TRP A 129 -25.09 1.67 21.42
CA TRP A 129 -24.48 2.46 22.49
C TRP A 129 -25.51 3.33 23.22
N TYR A 130 -26.37 4.05 22.47
CA TYR A 130 -27.35 4.97 23.04
C TYR A 130 -28.46 4.24 23.81
N GLN A 131 -28.96 3.13 23.25
CA GLN A 131 -30.05 2.34 23.82
C GLN A 131 -29.57 1.28 24.83
N LYS A 132 -28.25 1.11 24.99
CA LYS A 132 -27.63 0.05 25.82
C LYS A 132 -28.06 -1.36 25.38
N THR A 133 -28.10 -1.57 24.08
CA THR A 133 -28.47 -2.85 23.43
C THR A 133 -27.26 -3.42 22.68
N ASN A 134 -27.44 -4.62 22.11
CA ASN A 134 -26.45 -5.24 21.24
C ASN A 134 -26.63 -4.78 19.78
N PRO A 135 -25.53 -4.63 19.01
CA PRO A 135 -25.58 -4.38 17.58
C PRO A 135 -26.33 -5.48 16.84
N GLN A 136 -27.18 -5.10 15.89
CA GLN A 136 -27.93 -6.04 15.06
C GLN A 136 -27.20 -6.39 13.77
N SER A 137 -26.34 -5.49 13.29
CA SER A 137 -25.59 -5.66 12.05
C SER A 137 -24.33 -6.51 12.25
N GLU A 138 -23.98 -7.28 11.22
CA GLU A 138 -22.69 -7.96 11.19
C GLU A 138 -21.55 -6.94 11.09
N ARG A 139 -20.56 -7.09 11.98
CA ARG A 139 -19.39 -6.18 12.02
C ARG A 139 -18.40 -6.49 10.91
N ASN A 140 -18.55 -5.84 9.76
CA ASN A 140 -17.71 -6.09 8.60
C ASN A 140 -16.61 -5.04 8.44
N TYR A 141 -16.87 -3.79 8.83
CA TYR A 141 -16.00 -2.64 8.56
C TYR A 141 -15.52 -1.90 9.82
N ILE A 142 -16.22 -2.05 10.94
CA ILE A 142 -15.93 -1.37 12.21
C ILE A 142 -15.75 -2.42 13.32
N SER A 143 -14.64 -2.31 14.06
CA SER A 143 -14.35 -3.21 15.17
C SER A 143 -15.19 -2.82 16.40
N TYR A 144 -15.16 -1.53 16.73
CA TYR A 144 -15.95 -0.90 17.78
C TYR A 144 -15.91 0.64 17.64
N ILE A 145 -16.74 1.32 18.42
CA ILE A 145 -16.71 2.78 18.59
C ILE A 145 -16.46 3.13 20.06
N ARG A 146 -15.83 4.29 20.29
CA ARG A 146 -15.86 4.96 21.59
C ARG A 146 -16.65 6.25 21.44
N VAL A 147 -17.60 6.46 22.32
CA VAL A 147 -18.47 7.64 22.30
C VAL A 147 -18.35 8.35 23.64
N SER A 148 -18.10 9.65 23.60
CA SER A 148 -18.10 10.51 24.77
C SER A 148 -18.88 11.79 24.49
N LYS A 149 -19.37 12.44 25.54
CA LYS A 149 -20.07 13.72 25.44
C LYS A 149 -19.09 14.85 25.11
N THR A 150 -19.54 15.85 24.38
CA THR A 150 -18.80 17.08 24.05
C THR A 150 -19.75 18.28 24.03
N THR A 151 -19.20 19.48 24.13
CA THR A 151 -19.96 20.71 24.41
C THR A 151 -20.28 21.54 23.17
N CYS A 152 -19.53 21.43 22.07
CA CYS A 152 -19.64 22.38 20.94
C CYS A 152 -20.19 21.78 19.64
N CYS A 153 -19.73 20.60 19.23
CA CYS A 153 -20.14 19.99 17.97
C CYS A 153 -19.93 18.47 17.97
N ASN A 154 -20.60 17.78 17.06
CA ASN A 154 -20.34 16.37 16.84
C ASN A 154 -18.97 16.19 16.18
N VAL A 155 -18.07 15.53 16.89
CA VAL A 155 -16.71 15.22 16.42
C VAL A 155 -16.68 13.74 16.05
N ILE A 156 -16.34 13.44 14.80
CA ILE A 156 -16.37 12.08 14.25
C ILE A 156 -15.07 11.86 13.51
N TYR A 157 -14.29 10.88 13.94
CA TYR A 157 -13.03 10.53 13.28
C TYR A 157 -12.61 9.08 13.54
N PHE A 158 -11.77 8.57 12.65
CA PHE A 158 -11.12 7.29 12.81
C PHE A 158 -9.90 7.41 13.73
N ASN A 159 -9.72 6.46 14.64
CA ASN A 159 -8.55 6.46 15.51
C ASN A 159 -7.25 6.34 14.69
N SER A 160 -6.37 7.34 14.85
CA SER A 160 -5.09 7.43 14.17
C SER A 160 -4.04 6.44 14.70
N ALA A 161 -4.14 6.01 15.95
CA ALA A 161 -3.17 5.06 16.54
C ALA A 161 -3.39 3.63 16.03
N SER A 162 -4.62 3.28 15.64
CA SER A 162 -4.95 2.01 14.98
C SER A 162 -4.84 2.06 13.45
N ARG A 163 -4.06 3.01 12.90
CA ARG A 163 -3.85 3.17 11.45
C ARG A 163 -3.08 1.99 10.88
N CYS A 164 -3.77 0.90 10.59
CA CYS A 164 -3.33 -0.09 9.64
C CYS A 164 -3.76 0.38 8.24
N ILE A 165 -3.19 1.50 7.76
CA ILE A 165 -3.58 2.12 6.49
C ILE A 165 -3.04 1.27 5.32
N PRO A 166 -3.92 0.72 4.46
CA PRO A 166 -3.51 0.10 3.21
C PRO A 166 -2.93 1.15 2.26
N VAL A 167 -2.03 0.73 1.39
CA VAL A 167 -1.46 1.63 0.38
C VAL A 167 -2.42 1.79 -0.79
N ASN A 168 -2.56 3.03 -1.28
CA ASN A 168 -3.46 3.32 -2.40
C ASN A 168 -2.93 2.69 -3.69
N TRP A 169 -3.82 2.01 -4.43
CA TRP A 169 -3.53 1.42 -5.74
C TRP A 169 -2.89 2.41 -6.72
N ASP A 170 -3.32 3.68 -6.75
CA ASP A 170 -2.75 4.67 -7.66
C ASP A 170 -1.26 4.96 -7.38
N ASP A 171 -0.78 4.75 -6.14
CA ASP A 171 0.63 4.85 -5.79
C ASP A 171 1.43 3.62 -6.26
N ILE A 172 0.82 2.42 -6.15
CA ILE A 172 1.39 1.17 -6.67
C ILE A 172 1.48 1.21 -8.20
N LYS A 173 0.37 1.55 -8.86
CA LYS A 173 0.26 1.68 -10.32
C LYS A 173 1.34 2.59 -10.87
N PHE A 174 1.58 3.73 -10.22
CA PHE A 174 2.63 4.65 -10.65
C PHE A 174 4.04 4.03 -10.59
N CYS A 175 4.35 3.26 -9.55
CA CYS A 175 5.64 2.57 -9.47
C CYS A 175 5.80 1.57 -10.63
N ILE A 176 4.74 0.83 -10.95
CA ILE A 176 4.72 -0.10 -12.09
C ILE A 176 4.94 0.66 -13.39
N GLU A 177 4.15 1.70 -13.68
CA GLU A 177 4.29 2.51 -14.91
C GLU A 177 5.69 3.12 -15.07
N LYS A 178 6.35 3.49 -13.97
CA LYS A 178 7.72 4.01 -14.00
C LYS A 178 8.72 2.95 -14.44
N LYS A 179 8.55 1.69 -14.00
CA LYS A 179 9.45 0.58 -14.33
C LYS A 179 9.11 -0.04 -15.69
N GLU A 180 7.85 -0.03 -16.11
CA GLU A 180 7.44 -0.41 -17.47
C GLU A 180 8.17 0.40 -18.55
N LYS A 181 8.40 1.70 -18.31
CA LYS A 181 9.17 2.55 -19.24
C LYS A 181 10.61 2.09 -19.45
N LYS A 182 11.19 1.40 -18.48
CA LYS A 182 12.56 0.86 -18.49
C LYS A 182 12.60 -0.62 -18.90
N TYR A 183 11.42 -1.26 -19.03
CA TYR A 183 11.31 -2.70 -19.29
C TYR A 183 12.03 -3.12 -20.57
N LYS A 184 11.89 -2.32 -21.62
CA LYS A 184 12.56 -2.57 -22.90
C LYS A 184 14.09 -2.62 -22.73
N ASP A 185 14.65 -1.68 -21.97
CA ASP A 185 16.08 -1.60 -21.74
C ASP A 185 16.57 -2.82 -20.93
N TYR A 186 15.80 -3.27 -19.94
CA TYR A 186 16.11 -4.51 -19.20
C TYR A 186 16.24 -5.71 -20.15
N CYS A 187 15.27 -5.88 -21.05
CA CYS A 187 15.22 -6.98 -22.00
C CYS A 187 16.35 -6.96 -23.04
N GLU A 188 16.74 -5.77 -23.48
CA GLU A 188 17.83 -5.61 -24.45
C GLU A 188 19.20 -5.85 -23.82
N ASN A 189 19.39 -5.44 -22.57
CA ASN A 189 20.68 -5.50 -21.89
C ASN A 189 20.95 -6.85 -21.21
N VAL A 190 19.94 -7.49 -20.62
CA VAL A 190 20.10 -8.76 -19.90
C VAL A 190 18.95 -9.70 -20.24
N LYS A 191 19.18 -10.64 -21.17
CA LYS A 191 18.16 -11.61 -21.56
C LYS A 191 17.86 -12.61 -20.44
N CYS A 192 16.66 -12.52 -19.88
CA CYS A 192 16.09 -13.46 -18.94
C CYS A 192 14.84 -14.15 -19.52
N ASP A 193 14.49 -15.33 -19.00
CA ASP A 193 13.25 -16.05 -19.36
C ASP A 193 12.01 -15.39 -18.75
N GLU A 194 12.14 -14.85 -17.54
CA GLU A 194 11.09 -14.06 -16.88
C GLU A 194 11.67 -12.77 -16.28
N TYR A 195 10.83 -11.74 -16.20
CA TYR A 195 11.13 -10.50 -15.49
C TYR A 195 10.11 -10.25 -14.41
N TRP A 196 10.58 -10.05 -13.18
CA TRP A 196 9.75 -9.84 -12.01
C TRP A 196 9.93 -8.41 -11.49
N LEU A 197 8.84 -7.81 -11.04
CA LEU A 197 8.86 -6.53 -10.36
C LEU A 197 8.51 -6.71 -8.88
N CYS A 198 9.45 -6.35 -8.00
CA CYS A 198 9.26 -6.33 -6.56
C CYS A 198 9.07 -4.88 -6.07
N ILE A 199 7.87 -4.60 -5.53
CA ILE A 199 7.53 -3.31 -4.96
C ILE A 199 7.68 -3.40 -3.44
N CYS A 200 8.74 -2.78 -2.92
CA CYS A 200 8.97 -2.66 -1.49
C CYS A 200 8.12 -1.50 -0.94
N LEU A 201 7.29 -1.79 0.06
CA LEU A 201 6.49 -0.83 0.82
C LEU A 201 6.99 -0.77 2.26
N PRO A 202 7.89 0.16 2.59
CA PRO A 202 8.42 0.28 3.95
C PRO A 202 7.30 0.38 4.98
N PHE A 203 7.57 -0.15 6.18
CA PHE A 203 6.57 -0.26 7.25
C PHE A 203 5.91 1.09 7.60
N GLU A 204 6.65 2.19 7.47
CA GLU A 204 6.17 3.55 7.67
C GLU A 204 5.01 3.92 6.72
N GLU A 205 5.04 3.38 5.50
CA GLU A 205 4.07 3.61 4.42
C GLU A 205 2.94 2.58 4.46
N ASN A 206 3.24 1.34 4.82
CA ASN A 206 2.28 0.24 4.88
C ASN A 206 2.25 -0.44 6.26
N ARG A 207 1.46 0.13 7.16
CA ARG A 207 1.24 -0.42 8.50
C ARG A 207 0.31 -1.64 8.52
N ASN A 208 -0.24 -2.05 7.36
CA ASN A 208 -1.11 -3.22 7.21
C ASN A 208 -0.55 -4.16 6.15
N MET A 209 0.34 -5.06 6.58
CA MET A 209 1.20 -5.88 5.72
C MET A 209 0.53 -6.27 4.39
N ASN A 210 0.95 -5.57 3.32
CA ASN A 210 0.58 -5.79 1.93
C ASN A 210 -0.89 -5.61 1.53
N ILE A 211 -1.73 -4.94 2.33
CA ILE A 211 -3.08 -4.59 1.88
C ILE A 211 -3.01 -3.38 0.94
N ILE A 212 -3.71 -3.48 -0.18
CA ILE A 212 -3.87 -2.40 -1.16
C ILE A 212 -5.31 -1.91 -1.11
N ASP A 213 -5.48 -0.59 -1.09
CA ASP A 213 -6.76 0.06 -1.30
C ASP A 213 -6.92 0.39 -2.80
N TYR A 214 -7.68 -0.45 -3.49
CA TYR A 214 -8.01 -0.26 -4.91
C TYR A 214 -9.01 0.86 -5.16
N ASN A 215 -9.58 1.45 -4.10
CA ASN A 215 -10.52 2.56 -4.19
C ASN A 215 -11.72 2.28 -5.12
N GLY A 216 -12.22 1.03 -5.11
CA GLY A 216 -13.33 0.59 -5.97
C GLY A 216 -12.95 0.29 -7.42
N LYS A 217 -11.66 0.33 -7.76
CA LYS A 217 -11.13 0.09 -9.11
C LYS A 217 -10.53 -1.31 -9.25
N GLU A 218 -11.02 -2.31 -8.51
CA GLU A 218 -10.47 -3.66 -8.51
C GLU A 218 -10.42 -4.24 -9.93
N ASN A 219 -11.50 -4.13 -10.72
CA ASN A 219 -11.53 -4.64 -12.09
C ASN A 219 -10.55 -3.91 -13.02
N GLU A 220 -10.46 -2.58 -12.92
CA GLU A 220 -9.50 -1.79 -13.69
C GLU A 220 -8.06 -2.14 -13.34
N SER A 221 -7.79 -2.39 -12.05
CA SER A 221 -6.47 -2.78 -11.57
C SER A 221 -6.05 -4.15 -12.10
N MET A 222 -6.96 -5.12 -12.13
CA MET A 222 -6.70 -6.45 -12.69
C MET A 222 -6.46 -6.37 -14.20
N ASN A 223 -7.26 -5.59 -14.93
CA ASN A 223 -7.06 -5.37 -16.36
C ASN A 223 -5.70 -4.70 -16.63
N PHE A 224 -5.35 -3.66 -15.86
CA PHE A 224 -4.03 -3.02 -15.96
C PHE A 224 -2.88 -4.01 -15.73
N LEU A 225 -2.95 -4.82 -14.67
CA LEU A 225 -1.91 -5.80 -14.34
C LEU A 225 -1.73 -6.86 -15.42
N SER A 226 -2.83 -7.31 -16.06
CA SER A 226 -2.76 -8.25 -17.19
C SER A 226 -2.02 -7.69 -18.41
N GLN A 227 -1.97 -6.36 -18.56
CA GLN A 227 -1.29 -5.68 -19.66
C GLN A 227 0.17 -5.33 -19.35
N CYS A 228 0.62 -5.46 -18.10
CA CYS A 228 2.00 -5.20 -17.72
C CYS A 228 2.96 -6.19 -18.38
N SER A 229 4.15 -5.71 -18.75
CA SER A 229 5.19 -6.51 -19.41
C SER A 229 5.89 -7.47 -18.44
N PHE A 230 6.03 -7.07 -17.17
CA PHE A 230 6.59 -7.96 -16.14
C PHE A 230 5.74 -9.21 -15.97
N SER A 231 6.36 -10.39 -16.02
CA SER A 231 5.69 -11.68 -15.86
C SER A 231 5.03 -11.81 -14.49
N ARG A 232 5.71 -11.32 -13.45
CA ARG A 232 5.21 -11.36 -12.07
C ARG A 232 5.42 -10.04 -11.37
N ILE A 233 4.46 -9.65 -10.53
CA ILE A 233 4.55 -8.42 -9.74
C ILE A 233 4.14 -8.74 -8.31
N CYS A 234 5.00 -8.39 -7.35
CA CYS A 234 4.74 -8.58 -5.94
C CYS A 234 4.94 -7.31 -5.13
N ILE A 235 4.32 -7.32 -3.95
CA ILE A 235 4.46 -6.31 -2.92
C ILE A 235 5.02 -6.97 -1.67
N THR A 236 5.99 -6.31 -1.03
CA THR A 236 6.57 -6.79 0.22
C THR A 236 6.86 -5.64 1.19
N PRO A 237 6.70 -5.83 2.52
CA PRO A 237 6.94 -4.78 3.49
C PRO A 237 8.42 -4.64 3.87
N ASP A 238 9.23 -5.66 3.56
CA ASP A 238 10.66 -5.66 3.78
C ASP A 238 11.37 -6.48 2.72
N LEU A 239 12.66 -6.20 2.52
CA LEU A 239 13.51 -6.96 1.58
C LEU A 239 13.82 -8.39 2.09
N LEU A 240 13.31 -8.77 3.27
CA LEU A 240 13.50 -10.11 3.84
C LEU A 240 12.43 -11.10 3.35
N GLY A 241 11.46 -10.66 2.55
CA GLY A 241 10.51 -11.53 1.84
C GLY A 241 9.54 -12.29 2.76
N ARG A 242 9.40 -11.86 4.02
CA ARG A 242 8.62 -12.60 5.03
C ARG A 242 7.11 -12.54 4.80
N ASN A 243 6.66 -11.56 4.03
CA ASN A 243 5.26 -11.40 3.62
C ASN A 243 5.26 -10.90 2.17
N ILE A 244 5.17 -11.79 1.20
CA ILE A 244 5.07 -11.43 -0.23
C ILE A 244 3.60 -11.54 -0.63
N ASN A 245 3.05 -10.46 -1.18
CA ASN A 245 1.73 -10.43 -1.79
C ASN A 245 1.88 -10.33 -3.30
N TRP A 246 1.60 -11.41 -4.01
CA TRP A 246 1.57 -11.41 -5.48
C TRP A 246 0.30 -10.70 -5.95
N ILE A 247 0.50 -9.61 -6.68
CA ILE A 247 -0.59 -8.85 -7.31
C ILE A 247 -0.75 -9.24 -8.77
N LYS A 248 0.32 -9.76 -9.38
CA LYS A 248 0.32 -10.46 -10.66
C LYS A 248 1.13 -11.74 -10.51
N GLU A 249 0.50 -12.87 -10.75
CA GLU A 249 1.16 -14.17 -10.84
C GLU A 249 1.43 -14.47 -12.32
N GLY A 250 2.53 -15.14 -12.61
CA GLY A 250 2.83 -15.58 -13.98
C GLY A 250 1.95 -16.76 -14.35
N ASP A 251 1.72 -16.93 -15.66
CA ASP A 251 1.01 -18.08 -16.22
C ASP A 251 1.70 -19.42 -15.89
#